data_AF-A0A8H6A6D4-F1
#
_entry.id   AF-A0A8H6A6D4-F1
#
_cell.length_a   1.000
_cell.length_b   1.000
_cell.length_c   1.000
_cell.angle_alpha   90.00
_cell.angle_beta   90.00
_cell.angle_gamma   90.00
#
_symmetry.space_group_name_H-M   'P 1'
#
loop_
_entity.id
_entity.type
_entity.pdbx_description
1 polymer ?
#
loop_
_entity_poly.entity_id
_entity_poly.type
_entity_poly.pdbx_seq_one_letter_code
_entity_poly.pdbx_strand_id
1 'polypeptide(L)'
;MVSLHDPKWQFEGLLVAFLAAQAFSVSLERCSETRTCITMCRSKDGYCGFGKEFCGEDVCTSNCEAHENCGRTSSRERYIGIYAAPTYGKPCLDLAISGIDLEPWTHLIYYKANFDFTTAHIIQNGGDNQTWKDFTGQKAKKPFLTAYLPVRVNVPLFVPDLKIASPIDARKDFTSCTVEIMEEYGFDSIFIT
;
A
#
# COMPACT_ATOMS: atom_id res chain seq x y z
N MET A 1 -3.07 1.93 55.98
CA MET A 1 -2.39 0.82 55.27
C MET A 1 -3.48 -0.09 54.76
N VAL A 2 -3.73 -0.10 53.45
CA VAL A 2 -4.75 -0.97 52.84
C VAL A 2 -4.08 -2.32 52.57
N SER A 3 -4.60 -3.38 53.19
CA SER A 3 -4.07 -4.73 53.07
C SER A 3 -4.44 -5.33 51.71
N LEU A 4 -3.42 -5.67 50.92
CA LEU A 4 -3.53 -6.25 49.56
C LEU A 4 -4.05 -7.71 49.53
N HIS A 5 -4.63 -8.21 50.62
CA HIS A 5 -5.06 -9.60 50.77
C HIS A 5 -6.58 -9.80 50.81
N ASP A 6 -7.36 -8.78 50.46
CA ASP A 6 -8.82 -8.84 50.50
C ASP A 6 -9.39 -9.32 49.13
N PRO A 7 -10.04 -10.50 49.05
CA PRO A 7 -10.37 -11.19 47.79
C PRO A 7 -11.39 -10.45 46.91
N LYS A 8 -12.05 -9.42 47.44
CA LYS A 8 -13.05 -8.61 46.72
C LYS A 8 -12.43 -7.67 45.68
N TRP A 9 -11.16 -7.30 45.85
CA TRP A 9 -10.45 -6.37 44.97
C TRP A 9 -9.55 -7.08 43.94
N GLN A 10 -9.43 -8.41 44.03
CA GLN A 10 -8.62 -9.19 43.10
C GLN A 10 -9.28 -9.35 41.73
N PHE A 11 -10.61 -9.50 41.68
CA PHE A 11 -11.36 -9.62 40.42
C PHE A 11 -11.48 -8.30 39.66
N GLU A 12 -11.72 -7.19 40.37
CA GLU A 12 -11.76 -5.84 39.79
C GLU A 12 -10.39 -5.44 39.23
N GLY A 13 -9.29 -5.75 39.93
CA GLY A 13 -7.93 -5.49 39.46
C GLY A 13 -7.55 -6.30 38.22
N LEU A 14 -8.00 -7.56 38.13
CA LEU A 14 -7.76 -8.42 36.97
C LEU A 14 -8.54 -7.94 35.73
N LEU A 15 -9.77 -7.46 35.90
CA LEU A 15 -10.60 -6.92 34.81
C LEU A 15 -10.02 -5.62 34.20
N VAL A 16 -9.50 -4.71 35.04
CA VAL A 16 -8.83 -3.49 34.56
C VAL A 16 -7.52 -3.81 33.83
N ALA A 17 -6.74 -4.78 34.31
CA ALA A 17 -5.52 -5.21 33.65
C ALA A 17 -5.77 -5.87 32.28
N PHE A 18 -6.86 -6.66 32.15
CA PHE A 18 -7.22 -7.33 30.89
C PHE A 18 -7.77 -6.37 29.82
N LEU A 19 -8.40 -5.26 30.23
CA LEU A 19 -8.88 -4.22 29.31
C LEU A 19 -7.75 -3.30 28.83
N ALA A 20 -6.75 -3.01 29.67
CA ALA A 20 -5.58 -2.22 29.26
C ALA A 20 -4.68 -2.96 28.24
N ALA A 21 -4.59 -4.29 28.34
CA ALA A 21 -3.78 -5.11 27.43
C ALA A 21 -4.31 -5.16 25.99
N GLN A 22 -5.58 -4.82 25.75
CA GLN A 22 -6.19 -4.89 24.41
C GLN A 22 -6.09 -3.57 23.61
N ALA A 23 -5.55 -2.49 24.21
CA ALA A 23 -5.58 -1.16 23.59
C ALA A 23 -4.26 -0.68 22.94
N PHE A 24 -3.13 -1.40 23.08
CA PHE A 24 -1.85 -0.95 22.52
C PHE A 24 -1.00 -2.11 22.00
N SER A 25 -1.32 -2.57 20.79
CA SER A 25 -0.35 -3.22 19.91
C SER A 25 -0.16 -2.35 18.67
N VAL A 26 0.29 -1.10 18.89
CA VAL A 26 1.03 -0.40 17.84
C VAL A 26 2.37 -1.11 17.75
N SER A 27 2.58 -1.86 16.67
CA SER A 27 3.85 -2.51 16.37
C SER A 27 4.92 -1.45 16.08
N LEU A 28 5.48 -0.86 17.13
CA LEU A 28 6.70 -0.06 17.03
C LEU A 28 7.84 -1.00 16.67
N GLU A 29 8.40 -0.84 15.47
CA GLU A 29 9.55 -1.60 15.02
C GLU A 29 10.73 -1.36 15.96
N ARG A 30 11.18 -2.43 16.62
CA ARG A 30 12.29 -2.40 17.58
C ARG A 30 13.61 -2.60 16.86
N CYS A 31 14.55 -1.70 17.11
CA CYS A 31 15.91 -1.71 16.57
C CYS A 31 16.88 -2.50 17.43
N SER A 32 17.88 -3.07 16.77
CA SER A 32 19.05 -3.72 17.36
C SER A 32 20.32 -3.05 16.82
N GLU A 33 21.50 -3.37 17.35
CA GLU A 33 22.79 -2.92 16.78
C GLU A 33 22.93 -3.27 15.29
N THR A 34 22.31 -4.36 14.86
CA THR A 34 22.29 -4.82 13.46
C THR A 34 21.11 -4.30 12.64
N ARG A 35 20.15 -3.58 13.26
CA ARG A 35 18.97 -3.00 12.59
C ARG A 35 18.87 -1.51 12.95
N THR A 36 19.54 -0.69 12.15
CA THR A 36 19.53 0.76 12.26
C THR A 36 18.28 1.35 11.61
N CYS A 37 17.80 2.49 12.12
CA CYS A 37 16.73 3.25 11.48
C CYS A 37 17.29 3.92 10.22
N ILE A 38 16.83 3.50 9.04
CA ILE A 38 17.38 3.95 7.75
C ILE A 38 16.89 5.36 7.40
N THR A 39 15.59 5.64 7.61
CA THR A 39 14.93 6.87 7.17
C THR A 39 14.32 7.71 8.31
N MET A 40 14.38 7.20 9.53
CA MET A 40 13.70 7.75 10.71
C MET A 40 14.66 7.85 11.90
N CYS A 41 14.30 8.63 12.91
CA CYS A 41 15.10 8.79 14.13
C CYS A 41 15.02 7.52 14.99
N ARG A 42 16.14 7.17 15.62
CA ARG A 42 16.18 6.09 16.62
C ARG A 42 16.09 6.67 18.03
N SER A 43 15.04 6.35 18.78
CA SER A 43 14.94 6.71 20.19
C SER A 43 15.88 5.89 21.08
N LYS A 44 16.19 6.40 22.28
CA LYS A 44 16.94 5.70 23.34
C LYS A 44 16.32 4.36 23.73
N ASP A 45 15.01 4.23 23.63
CA ASP A 45 14.26 2.99 23.91
C ASP A 45 14.41 1.94 22.79
N GLY A 46 15.13 2.28 21.71
CA GLY A 46 15.42 1.37 20.62
C GLY A 46 14.28 1.24 19.63
N TYR A 47 13.50 2.30 19.42
CA TYR A 47 12.42 2.33 18.41
C TYR A 47 12.71 3.37 17.34
N CYS A 48 12.22 3.12 16.11
CA CYS A 48 12.26 4.12 15.06
C CYS A 48 10.97 4.95 15.02
N GLY A 49 11.10 6.24 14.73
CA GLY A 49 9.96 7.09 14.44
C GLY A 49 10.35 8.51 14.05
N PHE A 50 9.34 9.32 13.77
CA PHE A 50 9.45 10.76 13.55
C PHE A 50 8.79 11.51 14.71
N GLY A 51 9.08 12.80 14.84
CA GLY A 51 8.51 13.64 15.91
C GLY A 51 9.40 13.69 17.15
N LYS A 52 8.99 14.48 18.14
CA LYS A 52 9.86 14.82 19.29
C LYS A 52 10.15 13.61 20.16
N GLU A 53 9.22 12.66 20.20
CA GLU A 53 9.34 11.39 20.93
C GLU A 53 10.45 10.48 20.38
N PHE A 54 10.93 10.72 19.16
CA PHE A 54 11.98 9.91 18.53
C PHE A 54 13.20 10.74 18.13
N CYS A 55 12.99 11.98 17.69
CA CYS A 55 14.00 12.89 17.14
C CYS A 55 14.43 14.01 18.10
N GLY A 56 13.81 14.12 19.29
CA GLY A 56 14.18 15.13 20.27
C GLY A 56 15.64 14.98 20.70
N GLU A 57 16.32 16.11 20.97
CA GLU A 57 17.74 16.15 21.34
C GLU A 57 18.08 15.20 22.50
N ASP A 58 17.20 15.12 23.50
CA ASP A 58 17.39 14.27 24.67
C ASP A 58 16.94 12.82 24.48
N VAL A 59 16.29 12.48 23.37
CA VAL A 59 15.65 11.17 23.17
C VAL A 59 16.27 10.41 22.00
N CYS A 60 16.82 11.11 21.03
CA CYS A 60 17.40 10.49 19.85
C CYS A 60 18.84 10.00 20.06
N THR A 61 19.16 8.86 19.46
CA THR A 61 20.49 8.23 19.47
C THR A 61 21.15 8.17 18.09
N SER A 62 20.36 8.19 17.01
CA SER A 62 20.87 8.18 15.63
C SER A 62 19.84 8.72 14.65
N ASN A 63 20.31 9.31 13.56
CA ASN A 63 19.47 9.89 12.49
C ASN A 63 18.50 10.96 13.02
N CYS A 64 18.95 11.80 13.96
CA CYS A 64 18.11 12.73 14.73
C CYS A 64 17.61 13.94 13.92
N GLU A 65 18.24 14.20 12.79
CA GLU A 65 17.80 15.18 11.79
C GLU A 65 16.82 14.56 10.79
N ALA A 66 16.39 13.30 10.99
CA ALA A 66 15.36 12.71 10.16
C ALA A 66 14.04 13.41 10.45
N HIS A 67 13.64 14.25 9.51
CA HIS A 67 12.33 14.84 9.51
C HIS A 67 11.41 14.00 8.64
N GLU A 68 10.13 14.02 8.98
CA GLU A 68 9.13 13.55 8.05
C GLU A 68 9.31 14.34 6.75
N ASN A 69 9.64 13.66 5.66
CA ASN A 69 9.59 14.26 4.33
C ASN A 69 8.11 14.37 3.92
N CYS A 70 7.34 15.18 4.64
CA CYS A 70 6.04 15.67 4.20
C CYS A 70 6.19 16.79 3.16
N GLY A 71 7.39 17.00 2.64
CA GLY A 71 7.70 17.86 1.50
C GLY A 71 7.32 17.21 0.17
N ARG A 72 6.01 17.02 -0.05
CA ARG A 72 5.22 16.76 -1.28
C ARG A 72 4.15 15.70 -1.00
N THR A 73 2.87 16.11 -1.01
CA THR A 73 1.65 15.28 -0.99
C THR A 73 1.28 14.58 0.33
N SER A 74 0.55 15.30 1.18
CA SER A 74 -0.30 14.66 2.19
C SER A 74 -1.40 13.81 1.51
N SER A 75 -2.01 12.86 2.22
CA SER A 75 -3.15 12.08 1.67
C SER A 75 -4.30 12.97 1.18
N ARG A 76 -4.41 14.20 1.69
CA ARG A 76 -5.41 15.22 1.32
C ARG A 76 -5.21 15.79 -0.08
N GLU A 77 -4.06 15.56 -0.70
CA GLU A 77 -3.74 16.03 -2.06
C GLU A 77 -3.84 14.90 -3.10
N ARG A 78 -4.28 13.70 -2.69
CA ARG A 78 -4.48 12.56 -3.60
C ARG A 78 -5.96 12.37 -3.90
N TYR A 79 -6.34 12.73 -5.11
CA TYR A 79 -7.64 12.43 -5.70
C TYR A 79 -7.48 11.26 -6.66
N ILE A 80 -8.11 10.13 -6.33
CA ILE A 80 -7.92 8.85 -7.02
C ILE A 80 -9.25 8.45 -7.69
N GLY A 81 -9.25 8.34 -9.01
CA GLY A 81 -10.38 7.83 -9.78
C GLY A 81 -10.14 6.38 -10.23
N ILE A 82 -11.20 5.58 -10.28
CA ILE A 82 -11.15 4.22 -10.83
C ILE A 82 -11.91 4.21 -12.15
N TYR A 83 -11.20 3.89 -13.23
CA TYR A 83 -11.79 3.60 -14.52
C TYR A 83 -12.01 2.09 -14.62
N ALA A 84 -13.26 1.66 -14.49
CA ALA A 84 -13.65 0.28 -14.76
C ALA A 84 -13.95 0.16 -16.24
N ALA A 85 -13.08 -0.53 -16.99
CA ALA A 85 -13.31 -0.75 -18.40
C ALA A 85 -14.65 -1.48 -18.61
N PRO A 86 -15.49 -1.03 -19.55
CA PRO A 86 -16.82 -1.58 -19.70
C PRO A 86 -16.76 -3.05 -20.07
N THR A 87 -17.41 -3.89 -19.26
CA THR A 87 -17.73 -5.26 -19.62
C THR A 87 -19.02 -5.25 -20.45
N TYR A 88 -18.92 -4.88 -21.73
CA TYR A 88 -19.95 -5.03 -22.76
C TYR A 88 -21.39 -4.52 -22.44
N GLY A 89 -21.84 -3.45 -23.11
CA GLY A 89 -23.26 -3.30 -23.53
C GLY A 89 -24.22 -2.54 -22.60
N LYS A 90 -23.73 -1.59 -21.79
CA LYS A 90 -24.60 -0.72 -20.96
C LYS A 90 -24.47 0.73 -21.45
N PRO A 91 -25.25 1.17 -22.46
CA PRO A 91 -25.05 2.46 -23.15
C PRO A 91 -25.17 3.71 -22.27
N CYS A 92 -25.77 3.61 -21.08
CA CYS A 92 -25.84 4.72 -20.11
C CYS A 92 -24.66 4.76 -19.12
N LEU A 93 -23.78 3.75 -19.12
CA LEU A 93 -22.64 3.61 -18.23
C LEU A 93 -21.30 3.55 -18.98
N ASP A 94 -21.34 3.57 -20.32
CA ASP A 94 -20.15 3.50 -21.15
C ASP A 94 -19.50 4.89 -21.25
N LEU A 95 -18.51 5.13 -20.40
CA LEU A 95 -17.61 6.29 -20.51
C LEU A 95 -16.41 5.89 -21.38
N ALA A 96 -16.25 6.53 -22.54
CA ALA A 96 -15.03 6.37 -23.32
C ALA A 96 -13.82 6.97 -22.59
N ILE A 97 -12.64 6.34 -22.70
CA ILE A 97 -11.40 6.82 -22.07
C ILE A 97 -11.07 8.25 -22.49
N SER A 98 -11.35 8.62 -23.73
CA SER A 98 -11.15 9.97 -24.25
C SER A 98 -12.01 11.03 -23.56
N GLY A 99 -13.17 10.62 -23.01
CA GLY A 99 -14.15 11.47 -22.33
C GLY A 99 -13.99 11.54 -20.81
N ILE A 100 -12.96 10.93 -20.23
CA ILE A 100 -12.67 11.07 -18.80
C ILE A 100 -12.37 12.55 -18.50
N ASP A 101 -13.14 13.16 -17.59
CA ASP A 101 -12.78 14.45 -17.01
C ASP A 101 -11.57 14.26 -16.10
N LEU A 102 -10.43 14.86 -16.48
CA LEU A 102 -9.16 14.74 -15.78
C LEU A 102 -8.96 15.80 -14.71
N GLU A 103 -9.78 16.85 -14.65
CA GLU A 103 -9.59 17.98 -13.72
C GLU A 103 -9.45 17.52 -12.26
N PRO A 104 -10.38 16.69 -11.71
CA PRO A 104 -10.32 16.34 -10.29
C PRO A 104 -9.21 15.33 -9.96
N TRP A 105 -8.69 14.56 -10.91
CA TRP A 105 -7.88 13.38 -10.60
C TRP A 105 -6.38 13.66 -10.61
N THR A 106 -5.71 13.27 -9.53
CA THR A 106 -4.23 13.21 -9.49
C THR A 106 -3.72 11.82 -9.87
N HIS A 107 -4.50 10.79 -9.56
CA HIS A 107 -4.19 9.40 -9.85
C HIS A 107 -5.42 8.76 -10.51
N LEU A 108 -5.20 7.93 -11.52
CA LEU A 108 -6.23 7.09 -12.11
C LEU A 108 -5.82 5.62 -12.06
N ILE A 109 -6.80 4.74 -11.83
CA ILE A 109 -6.64 3.29 -11.71
C ILE A 109 -7.42 2.62 -12.85
N TYR A 110 -6.77 1.79 -13.67
CA TYR A 110 -7.44 0.99 -14.70
C TYR A 110 -7.88 -0.37 -14.13
N TYR A 111 -9.15 -0.54 -13.77
CA TYR A 111 -9.66 -1.82 -13.28
C TYR A 111 -10.12 -2.70 -14.46
N LYS A 112 -9.50 -3.86 -14.74
CA LYS A 112 -8.40 -4.53 -14.00
C LYS A 112 -7.64 -5.58 -14.82
N ALA A 113 -6.50 -6.04 -14.29
CA ALA A 113 -5.74 -7.21 -14.75
C ALA A 113 -5.73 -8.35 -13.71
N ASN A 114 -5.42 -9.58 -14.13
CA ASN A 114 -5.00 -10.67 -13.24
C ASN A 114 -3.59 -11.15 -13.62
N PHE A 115 -2.88 -11.76 -12.68
CA PHE A 115 -1.71 -12.59 -12.98
C PHE A 115 -2.13 -14.06 -13.07
N ASP A 116 -1.76 -14.72 -14.18
CA ASP A 116 -1.94 -16.17 -14.36
C ASP A 116 -0.64 -16.90 -14.03
N PHE A 117 -0.68 -17.75 -13.01
CA PHE A 117 0.46 -18.56 -12.57
C PHE A 117 0.83 -19.69 -13.52
N THR A 118 -0.10 -20.11 -14.36
CA THR A 118 0.14 -21.20 -15.31
C THR A 118 1.03 -20.74 -16.45
N THR A 119 0.76 -19.52 -16.93
CA THR A 119 1.50 -18.90 -18.04
C THR A 119 2.56 -17.91 -17.57
N ALA A 120 2.55 -17.53 -16.29
CA ALA A 120 3.41 -16.51 -15.72
C ALA A 120 3.26 -15.11 -16.37
N HIS A 121 2.03 -14.78 -16.80
CA HIS A 121 1.73 -13.53 -17.48
C HIS A 121 0.58 -12.75 -16.83
N ILE A 122 0.63 -11.42 -16.96
CA ILE A 122 -0.48 -10.53 -16.65
C ILE A 122 -1.47 -10.54 -17.81
N ILE A 123 -2.72 -10.86 -17.50
CA ILE A 123 -3.85 -10.90 -18.43
C ILE A 123 -4.83 -9.76 -18.14
N GLN A 124 -5.30 -9.10 -19.20
CA GLN A 124 -6.38 -8.12 -19.12
C GLN A 124 -7.72 -8.77 -18.78
N ASN A 125 -8.55 -8.07 -17.99
CA ASN A 125 -9.96 -8.43 -17.84
C ASN A 125 -10.83 -7.29 -18.35
N GLY A 126 -11.25 -7.41 -19.60
CA GLY A 126 -12.02 -6.38 -20.30
C GLY A 126 -11.14 -5.33 -20.97
N GLY A 127 -11.62 -4.80 -22.09
CA GLY A 127 -10.82 -3.96 -23.00
C GLY A 127 -9.85 -4.78 -23.86
N ASP A 128 -8.93 -4.06 -24.50
CA ASP A 128 -7.82 -4.59 -25.28
C ASP A 128 -6.49 -3.85 -24.99
N ASN A 129 -5.39 -4.29 -25.61
CA ASN A 129 -4.08 -3.65 -25.47
C ASN A 129 -4.10 -2.15 -25.85
N GLN A 130 -4.99 -1.73 -26.75
CA GLN A 130 -5.13 -0.32 -27.12
C GLN A 130 -5.78 0.49 -25.98
N THR A 131 -6.77 -0.07 -25.29
CA THR A 131 -7.40 0.63 -24.16
C THR A 131 -6.43 0.96 -23.02
N TRP A 132 -5.41 0.13 -22.77
CA TRP A 132 -4.33 0.48 -21.84
C TRP A 132 -3.51 1.68 -22.31
N LYS A 133 -3.12 1.70 -23.59
CA LYS A 133 -2.36 2.82 -24.18
C LYS A 133 -3.17 4.11 -24.20
N ASP A 134 -4.46 4.03 -24.52
CA ASP A 134 -5.36 5.18 -24.52
C ASP A 134 -5.56 5.73 -23.10
N PHE A 135 -5.59 4.85 -22.09
CA PHE A 135 -5.72 5.21 -20.69
C PHE A 135 -4.47 5.92 -20.16
N THR A 136 -3.30 5.31 -20.33
CA THR A 136 -2.03 5.91 -19.90
C THR A 136 -1.68 7.15 -20.73
N GLY A 137 -2.13 7.19 -21.99
CA GLY A 137 -2.02 8.34 -22.89
C GLY A 137 -2.75 9.60 -22.40
N GLN A 138 -3.69 9.51 -21.45
CA GLN A 138 -4.31 10.69 -20.83
C GLN A 138 -3.29 11.60 -20.13
N LYS A 139 -2.10 11.08 -19.78
CA LYS A 139 -0.97 11.87 -19.26
C LYS A 139 -0.51 12.97 -20.22
N ALA A 140 -0.74 12.82 -21.53
CA ALA A 140 -0.47 13.89 -22.49
C ALA A 140 -1.34 15.13 -22.26
N LYS A 141 -2.57 14.96 -21.74
CA LYS A 141 -3.49 16.06 -21.40
C LYS A 141 -3.24 16.61 -20.00
N LYS A 142 -2.79 15.76 -19.05
CA LYS A 142 -2.45 16.14 -17.68
C LYS A 142 -1.09 15.54 -17.29
N PRO A 143 0.02 16.26 -17.50
CA PRO A 143 1.38 15.71 -17.31
C PRO A 143 1.71 15.19 -15.91
N PHE A 144 0.99 15.67 -14.88
CA PHE A 144 1.16 15.23 -13.49
C PHE A 144 0.22 14.08 -13.08
N LEU A 145 -0.58 13.56 -14.00
CA LEU A 145 -1.46 12.44 -13.75
C LEU A 145 -0.65 11.14 -13.61
N THR A 146 -0.92 10.35 -12.56
CA THR A 146 -0.31 9.04 -12.37
C THR A 146 -1.30 7.93 -12.71
N ALA A 147 -0.90 6.99 -13.56
CA ALA A 147 -1.72 5.86 -14.00
C ALA A 147 -1.29 4.55 -13.32
N TYR A 148 -2.24 3.89 -12.65
CA TYR A 148 -2.03 2.63 -11.94
C TYR A 148 -2.76 1.48 -12.62
N LEU A 149 -2.12 0.31 -12.64
CA LEU A 149 -2.76 -0.94 -13.04
C LEU A 149 -2.91 -1.87 -11.82
N PRO A 150 -4.15 -2.10 -11.33
CA PRO A 150 -4.43 -3.14 -10.37
C PRO A 150 -4.27 -4.52 -11.01
N VAL A 151 -3.37 -5.32 -10.43
CA VAL A 151 -3.12 -6.71 -10.83
C VAL A 151 -3.59 -7.61 -9.71
N ARG A 152 -4.68 -8.33 -9.97
CA ARG A 152 -5.16 -9.35 -9.05
C ARG A 152 -4.30 -10.59 -9.16
N VAL A 153 -3.84 -11.07 -8.02
CA VAL A 153 -3.12 -12.34 -7.95
C VAL A 153 -4.17 -13.44 -7.72
N ASN A 154 -4.58 -14.12 -8.80
CA ASN A 154 -5.59 -15.18 -8.70
C ASN A 154 -4.95 -16.41 -8.06
N VAL A 155 -5.04 -16.50 -6.74
CA VAL A 155 -4.75 -17.72 -6.01
C VAL A 155 -6.01 -18.59 -5.95
N PRO A 156 -5.92 -19.92 -6.13
CA PRO A 156 -7.05 -20.79 -5.82
C PRO A 156 -7.44 -20.56 -4.35
N LEU A 157 -8.75 -20.50 -4.06
CA LEU A 157 -9.37 -20.22 -2.74
C LEU A 157 -8.83 -21.02 -1.53
N PHE A 158 -7.97 -22.04 -1.77
CA PHE A 158 -7.40 -22.93 -0.76
C PHE A 158 -5.87 -22.92 -0.70
N VAL A 159 -5.20 -22.02 -1.42
CA VAL A 159 -3.75 -21.79 -1.28
C VAL A 159 -3.57 -20.41 -0.63
N PRO A 160 -3.02 -20.32 0.60
CA PRO A 160 -2.72 -19.02 1.20
C PRO A 160 -1.80 -18.24 0.25
N ASP A 161 -2.07 -16.94 0.05
CA ASP A 161 -1.27 -16.00 -0.76
C ASP A 161 0.25 -16.13 -0.55
N LEU A 162 0.62 -16.56 0.66
CA LEU A 162 1.98 -16.87 1.10
C LEU A 162 2.71 -17.94 0.26
N LYS A 163 2.03 -18.96 -0.29
CA LYS A 163 2.72 -20.00 -1.10
C LYS A 163 3.09 -19.55 -2.51
N ILE A 164 2.55 -18.43 -2.96
CA ILE A 164 2.81 -17.83 -4.28
C ILE A 164 3.83 -16.70 -4.16
N ALA A 165 3.73 -15.90 -3.09
CA ALA A 165 4.80 -14.98 -2.71
C ALA A 165 6.04 -15.70 -2.15
N SER A 166 6.01 -17.02 -1.89
CA SER A 166 7.12 -17.77 -1.28
C SER A 166 8.20 -18.22 -2.27
N PRO A 167 7.89 -18.83 -3.44
CA PRO A 167 8.90 -19.20 -4.41
C PRO A 167 9.59 -17.97 -4.99
N ILE A 168 10.92 -17.98 -5.00
CA ILE A 168 11.70 -16.87 -5.54
C ILE A 168 11.47 -16.69 -7.04
N ASP A 169 11.28 -17.78 -7.77
CA ASP A 169 11.09 -17.73 -9.22
C ASP A 169 9.71 -17.15 -9.58
N ALA A 170 8.64 -17.52 -8.86
CA ALA A 170 7.33 -16.91 -9.05
C ALA A 170 7.33 -15.39 -8.77
N ARG A 171 8.10 -14.92 -7.77
CA ARG A 171 8.27 -13.46 -7.53
C ARG A 171 9.04 -12.78 -8.66
N LYS A 172 10.07 -13.44 -9.21
CA LYS A 172 10.83 -12.92 -10.35
C LYS A 172 9.93 -12.81 -11.57
N ASP A 173 9.18 -13.85 -11.91
CA ASP A 173 8.28 -13.87 -13.05
C ASP A 173 7.23 -12.75 -12.96
N PHE A 174 6.59 -12.61 -11.80
CA PHE A 174 5.65 -11.51 -11.55
C PHE A 174 6.30 -10.13 -11.71
N THR A 175 7.50 -9.94 -11.16
CA THR A 175 8.22 -8.66 -11.22
C THR A 175 8.63 -8.34 -12.65
N SER A 176 9.19 -9.31 -13.38
CA SER A 176 9.58 -9.15 -14.78
C SER A 176 8.37 -8.82 -15.66
N CYS A 177 7.27 -9.58 -15.55
CA CYS A 177 6.06 -9.31 -16.32
C CYS A 177 5.45 -7.93 -15.96
N THR A 178 5.50 -7.54 -14.68
CA THR A 178 5.07 -6.20 -14.24
C THR A 178 5.87 -5.09 -14.93
N VAL A 179 7.20 -5.21 -14.95
CA VAL A 179 8.07 -4.22 -15.60
C VAL A 179 7.77 -4.13 -17.10
N GLU A 180 7.65 -5.28 -17.77
CA GLU A 180 7.29 -5.34 -19.19
C GLU A 180 5.97 -4.62 -19.49
N ILE A 181 4.92 -4.86 -18.70
CA ILE A 181 3.63 -4.18 -18.87
C ILE A 181 3.75 -2.67 -18.61
N MET A 182 4.49 -2.26 -17.58
CA MET A 182 4.68 -0.84 -17.27
C MET A 182 5.41 -0.12 -18.42
N GLU A 183 6.45 -0.74 -18.99
CA GLU A 183 7.22 -0.19 -20.11
C GLU A 183 6.43 -0.19 -21.41
N GLU A 184 5.74 -1.29 -21.75
CA GLU A 184 5.01 -1.43 -23.01
C GLU A 184 3.78 -0.52 -23.09
N TYR A 185 3.06 -0.39 -21.97
CA TYR A 185 1.78 0.33 -21.92
C TYR A 185 1.85 1.68 -21.22
N GLY A 186 2.98 2.02 -20.60
CA GLY A 186 3.20 3.34 -20.00
C GLY A 186 2.51 3.55 -18.65
N PHE A 187 2.23 2.48 -17.89
CA PHE A 187 1.74 2.61 -16.51
C PHE A 187 2.87 3.08 -15.59
N ASP A 188 2.53 3.92 -14.61
CA ASP A 188 3.51 4.46 -13.66
C ASP A 188 3.72 3.54 -12.45
N SER A 189 2.74 2.68 -12.16
CA SER A 189 2.80 1.77 -11.01
C SER A 189 1.77 0.64 -11.10
N ILE A 190 2.05 -0.45 -10.39
CA ILE A 190 1.13 -1.57 -10.18
C ILE A 190 0.54 -1.52 -8.78
N PHE A 191 -0.74 -1.87 -8.67
CA PHE A 191 -1.43 -2.08 -7.40
C PHE A 191 -1.79 -3.56 -7.26
N ILE A 192 -1.23 -4.27 -6.28
CA ILE A 192 -1.51 -5.70 -6.08
C ILE A 192 -2.83 -5.85 -5.30
N THR A 193 -3.77 -6.65 -5.80
CA THR A 193 -5.11 -6.83 -5.20
C THR A 193 -5.52 -8.28 -4.97
#